data_AF-A0A2S9YL67-F1
#
_entry.id   AF-A0A2S9YL67-F1
#
_cell.length_a   1.000
_cell.length_b   1.000
_cell.length_c   1.000
_cell.angle_alpha   90.00
_cell.angle_beta   90.00
_cell.angle_gamma   90.00
#
_symmetry.space_group_name_H-M   'P 1'
#
loop_
_entity.id
_entity.type
_entity.pdbx_description
1 polymer ?
#
loop_
_entity_poly.entity_id
_entity_poly.type
_entity_poly.pdbx_seq_one_letter_code
_entity_poly.pdbx_strand_id
1 'polypeptide(L)'
;MSDARFSSFAEFFPYYLGEHRDPRCRALHFVGTAGFFSMIGWAAWLEPARFGPALAGILALGVIGNVVERRRNAAPVMFAMIALGVWAQPWLLAGVVWAYAFAWIAHFKIEHNKPATFIYPLWSLLGDFKMWSMMVSGKLWTGDPIQELELSVSAPDA
;
A
#
# COMPACT_ATOMS: atom_id res chain seq x y z
N MET A 1 -6.68 22.39 12.49
CA MET A 1 -6.64 20.91 12.51
C MET A 1 -5.21 20.57 12.87
N SER A 2 -4.95 19.75 13.89
CA SER A 2 -3.58 19.46 14.30
C SER A 2 -2.79 18.91 13.10
N ASP A 3 -1.69 19.59 12.74
CA ASP A 3 -0.76 19.20 11.67
C ASP A 3 0.04 17.92 11.99
N ALA A 4 -0.35 17.21 13.04
CA ALA A 4 0.25 16.01 13.56
C ALA A 4 0.30 14.93 12.47
N ARG A 5 1.52 14.52 12.09
CA ARG A 5 1.77 13.41 11.16
C ARG A 5 2.74 12.43 11.80
N PHE A 6 2.57 11.13 11.52
CA PHE A 6 3.59 10.13 11.84
C PHE A 6 4.94 10.52 11.22
N SER A 7 6.01 10.38 12.00
CA SER A 7 7.36 10.80 11.59
C SER A 7 8.07 9.72 10.79
N SER A 8 7.64 8.47 10.95
CA SER A 8 8.20 7.30 10.30
C SER A 8 7.16 6.26 9.90
N PHE A 9 7.48 5.44 8.90
CA PHE A 9 6.66 4.29 8.53
C PHE A 9 6.51 3.28 9.68
N ALA A 10 7.51 3.18 10.57
CA ALA A 10 7.48 2.27 11.71
C ALA A 10 6.39 2.66 12.72
N GLU A 11 6.19 3.97 12.97
CA GLU A 11 5.08 4.47 13.78
C GLU A 11 3.73 4.36 13.06
N PHE A 12 3.72 4.59 11.75
CA PHE A 12 2.50 4.50 10.95
C PHE A 12 1.97 3.06 10.84
N PHE A 13 2.85 2.06 10.78
CA PHE A 13 2.43 0.69 10.46
C PHE A 13 1.47 0.03 11.49
N PRO A 14 1.64 0.20 12.81
CA PRO A 14 0.64 -0.22 13.79
C PRO A 14 -0.72 0.45 13.59
N TYR A 15 -0.74 1.76 13.31
CA TYR A 15 -1.97 2.47 12.97
C TYR A 15 -2.63 1.87 11.73
N TYR A 16 -1.85 1.64 10.68
CA TYR A 16 -2.30 1.01 9.44
C TYR A 16 -2.91 -0.38 9.68
N LEU A 17 -2.25 -1.26 10.45
CA LEU A 17 -2.82 -2.58 10.77
C LEU A 17 -4.09 -2.47 11.64
N GLY A 18 -4.18 -1.43 12.47
CA GLY A 18 -5.38 -1.11 13.23
C GLY A 18 -6.60 -0.78 12.36
N GLU A 19 -6.39 -0.30 11.13
CA GLU A 19 -7.45 -0.11 10.13
C GLU A 19 -7.84 -1.40 9.40
N HIS A 20 -7.15 -2.51 9.66
CA HIS A 20 -7.34 -3.81 9.00
C HIS A 20 -7.45 -4.95 10.04
N ARG A 21 -8.24 -4.76 11.11
CA ARG A 21 -8.36 -5.75 12.20
C ARG A 21 -9.20 -6.96 11.83
N ASP A 22 -10.16 -6.84 10.93
CA ASP A 22 -10.94 -7.98 10.44
C ASP A 22 -10.11 -8.83 9.45
N PRO A 23 -9.95 -10.14 9.69
CA PRO A 23 -9.21 -11.02 8.78
C PRO A 23 -9.73 -11.02 7.33
N ARG A 24 -11.03 -10.81 7.12
CA ARG A 24 -11.62 -10.72 5.78
C ARG A 24 -11.19 -9.44 5.06
N CYS A 25 -11.01 -8.34 5.80
CA CYS A 25 -10.44 -7.12 5.24
C CYS A 25 -9.03 -7.39 4.70
N ARG A 26 -8.16 -7.96 5.54
CA ARG A 26 -6.79 -8.33 5.13
C ARG A 26 -6.77 -9.32 3.96
N ALA A 27 -7.68 -10.30 3.94
CA ALA A 27 -7.79 -11.26 2.84
C ALA A 27 -8.15 -10.57 1.50
N LEU A 28 -9.05 -9.59 1.49
CA LEU A 28 -9.35 -8.82 0.27
C LEU A 28 -8.15 -8.00 -0.19
N HIS A 29 -7.43 -7.34 0.73
CA HIS A 29 -6.18 -6.65 0.41
C HIS A 29 -5.13 -7.61 -0.14
N PHE A 30 -5.07 -8.84 0.40
CA PHE A 30 -4.17 -9.87 -0.11
C PHE A 30 -4.48 -10.23 -1.56
N VAL A 31 -5.76 -10.48 -1.88
CA VAL A 31 -6.21 -10.78 -3.26
C VAL A 31 -5.94 -9.61 -4.21
N GLY A 32 -6.23 -8.38 -3.79
CA GLY A 32 -5.95 -7.18 -4.57
C GLY A 32 -4.45 -7.03 -4.88
N THR A 33 -3.60 -7.16 -3.85
CA THR A 33 -2.14 -7.03 -3.97
C THR A 33 -1.53 -8.16 -4.80
N ALA A 34 -2.00 -9.40 -4.63
CA ALA A 34 -1.56 -10.53 -5.44
C ALA A 34 -1.88 -10.35 -6.94
N GLY A 35 -3.08 -9.82 -7.24
CA GLY A 35 -3.47 -9.46 -8.61
C GLY A 35 -2.55 -8.38 -9.21
N PHE A 36 -2.22 -7.35 -8.44
CA PHE A 36 -1.27 -6.32 -8.85
C PHE A 36 0.13 -6.89 -9.14
N PHE A 37 0.68 -7.73 -8.25
CA PHE A 37 1.97 -8.38 -8.50
C PHE A 37 1.95 -9.32 -9.71
N SER A 38 0.83 -10.00 -9.95
CA SER A 38 0.65 -10.82 -11.17
C SER A 38 0.73 -9.96 -12.44
N MET A 39 0.11 -8.78 -12.42
CA MET A 39 0.18 -7.82 -13.52
C MET A 39 1.58 -7.23 -13.71
N ILE A 40 2.33 -6.99 -12.64
CA ILE A 40 3.75 -6.60 -12.70
C ILE A 40 4.58 -7.68 -13.38
N GLY A 41 4.43 -8.94 -12.96
CA GLY A 41 5.15 -10.07 -13.57
C GLY A 41 4.83 -10.24 -15.05
N TRP A 42 3.56 -10.08 -15.41
CA TRP A 42 3.10 -10.09 -16.79
C TRP A 42 3.69 -8.94 -17.63
N ALA A 43 3.75 -7.72 -17.08
CA ALA A 43 4.35 -6.58 -17.76
C ALA A 43 5.85 -6.77 -17.99
N ALA A 44 6.56 -7.31 -16.99
CA ALA A 44 7.98 -7.64 -17.10
C ALA A 44 8.25 -8.67 -18.22
N TRP A 45 7.34 -9.63 -18.40
CA TRP A 45 7.41 -10.65 -19.43
C TRP A 45 7.21 -10.07 -20.84
N LEU A 46 6.23 -9.17 -21.03
CA LEU A 46 5.88 -8.65 -22.35
C LEU A 46 6.78 -7.50 -22.83
N GLU A 47 7.20 -6.60 -21.94
CA GLU A 47 7.91 -5.36 -22.30
C GLU A 47 9.20 -5.18 -21.47
N PRO A 48 10.13 -6.16 -21.47
CA PRO A 48 11.29 -6.17 -20.57
C PRO A 48 12.20 -4.94 -20.73
N ALA A 49 12.31 -4.40 -21.95
CA ALA A 49 13.15 -3.25 -22.25
C ALA A 49 12.67 -1.94 -21.58
N ARG A 50 11.34 -1.75 -21.44
CA ARG A 50 10.78 -0.58 -20.75
C ARG A 50 10.60 -0.83 -19.26
N PHE A 51 10.31 -2.09 -18.89
CA PHE A 51 10.03 -2.48 -17.52
C PHE A 51 11.19 -2.16 -16.58
N GLY A 52 12.43 -2.52 -16.94
CA GLY A 52 13.60 -2.28 -16.09
C GLY A 52 13.81 -0.80 -15.71
N PRO A 53 13.94 0.11 -16.70
CA PRO A 53 14.05 1.55 -16.44
C PRO A 53 12.86 2.13 -15.67
N ALA A 54 11.64 1.70 -16.00
CA ALA A 54 10.45 2.17 -15.30
C ALA A 54 10.43 1.73 -13.84
N LEU A 55 10.79 0.47 -13.55
CA LEU A 55 10.91 -0.03 -12.19
C LEU A 55 11.96 0.77 -11.41
N ALA A 56 13.12 1.03 -12.00
CA ALA A 56 14.16 1.86 -11.35
C ALA A 56 13.63 3.27 -11.01
N GLY A 57 12.92 3.91 -11.94
CA GLY A 57 12.31 5.21 -11.69
C GLY A 57 11.19 5.17 -10.64
N ILE A 58 10.34 4.14 -10.64
CA ILE A 58 9.29 3.94 -9.63
C ILE A 58 9.91 3.74 -8.25
N LEU A 59 10.98 2.95 -8.13
CA LEU A 59 11.68 2.73 -6.86
C LEU A 59 12.34 4.03 -6.36
N ALA A 60 12.99 4.80 -7.25
CA ALA A 60 13.56 6.11 -6.91
C ALA A 60 12.48 7.08 -6.42
N LEU A 61 11.34 7.15 -7.11
CA LEU A 61 10.18 7.93 -6.69
C LEU A 61 9.62 7.43 -5.36
N GLY A 62 9.59 6.13 -5.12
CA GLY A 62 9.17 5.54 -3.84
C GLY A 62 10.04 6.00 -2.67
N VAL A 63 11.37 6.05 -2.86
CA VAL A 63 12.30 6.58 -1.85
C VAL A 63 12.02 8.06 -1.57
N ILE A 64 11.85 8.87 -2.62
CA ILE A 64 11.51 10.29 -2.48
C ILE A 64 10.17 10.45 -1.77
N GLY A 65 9.15 9.70 -2.20
CA GLY A 65 7.82 9.75 -1.63
C GLY A 65 7.79 9.34 -0.16
N ASN A 66 8.60 8.36 0.26
CA ASN A 66 8.76 8.00 1.66
C ASN A 66 9.30 9.16 2.53
N VAL A 67 10.12 10.04 1.97
CA VAL A 67 10.59 11.26 2.65
C VAL A 67 9.51 12.34 2.63
N VAL A 68 8.82 12.50 1.49
CA VAL A 68 7.72 13.47 1.33
C VAL A 68 6.58 13.18 2.29
N GLU A 69 6.20 11.91 2.44
CA GLU A 69 5.03 11.45 3.22
C GLU A 69 5.11 11.86 4.71
N ARG A 70 6.34 11.97 5.24
CA ARG A 70 6.62 12.45 6.60
C ARG A 70 6.14 13.88 6.83
N ARG A 71 6.11 14.70 5.78
CA ARG A 71 5.85 16.15 5.87
C ARG A 71 4.53 16.55 5.23
N ARG A 72 4.09 15.83 4.19
CA ARG A 72 2.86 16.12 3.44
C ARG A 72 2.40 14.89 2.67
N ASN A 73 1.15 14.91 2.24
CA ASN A 73 0.58 13.87 1.40
C ASN A 73 1.41 13.66 0.10
N ALA A 74 1.87 12.43 -0.17
CA ALA A 74 2.70 12.10 -1.32
C ALA A 74 1.93 11.65 -2.58
N ALA A 75 0.63 11.96 -2.71
CA ALA A 75 -0.19 11.59 -3.86
C ALA A 75 0.41 12.03 -5.21
N PRO A 76 1.02 13.23 -5.36
CA PRO A 76 1.70 13.58 -6.61
C PRO A 76 2.82 12.60 -6.99
N VAL A 77 3.56 12.09 -6.00
CA VAL A 77 4.60 11.07 -6.22
C VAL A 77 3.96 9.75 -6.64
N MET A 78 2.86 9.35 -5.99
CA MET A 78 2.11 8.16 -6.36
C MET A 78 1.57 8.23 -7.80
N PHE A 79 1.03 9.38 -8.22
CA PHE A 79 0.57 9.57 -9.59
C PHE A 79 1.72 9.52 -10.60
N ALA A 80 2.89 10.07 -10.26
CA ALA A 80 4.08 9.94 -11.10
C ALA A 80 4.54 8.47 -11.23
N MET A 81 4.50 7.69 -10.14
CA MET A 81 4.80 6.26 -10.18
C MET A 81 3.81 5.49 -11.07
N ILE A 82 2.52 5.76 -10.94
CA ILE A 82 1.48 5.14 -11.78
C ILE A 82 1.69 5.53 -13.25
N ALA A 83 1.92 6.81 -13.55
CA ALA A 83 2.16 7.28 -14.91
C ALA A 83 3.38 6.61 -15.54
N LEU A 84 4.46 6.44 -14.78
CA LEU A 84 5.66 5.74 -15.26
C LEU A 84 5.39 4.24 -15.50
N GLY A 85 4.61 3.60 -14.63
CA GLY A 85 4.16 2.22 -14.84
C GLY A 85 3.31 2.07 -16.11
N VAL A 86 2.35 2.98 -16.31
CA VAL A 86 1.50 3.00 -17.51
C VAL A 86 2.31 3.25 -18.78
N TRP A 87 3.32 4.13 -18.73
CA TRP A 87 4.24 4.34 -19.83
C TRP A 87 5.03 3.06 -20.18
N ALA A 88 5.46 2.31 -19.16
CA ALA A 88 6.16 1.04 -19.38
C ALA A 88 5.23 -0.02 -19.99
N GLN A 89 4.03 -0.15 -19.41
CA GLN A 89 3.02 -1.10 -19.83
C GLN A 89 1.61 -0.60 -19.40
N PRO A 90 0.72 -0.21 -20.33
CA PRO A 90 -0.57 0.41 -19.99
C PRO A 90 -1.54 -0.44 -19.16
N TRP A 91 -1.51 -1.77 -19.28
CA TRP A 91 -2.32 -2.70 -18.48
C TRP A 91 -1.93 -2.72 -17.00
N LEU A 92 -0.79 -2.16 -16.60
CA LEU A 92 -0.49 -1.95 -15.18
C LEU A 92 -1.53 -1.05 -14.50
N LEU A 93 -2.21 -0.16 -15.24
CA LEU A 93 -3.34 0.60 -14.71
C LEU A 93 -4.48 -0.31 -14.27
N ALA A 94 -4.76 -1.39 -15.01
CA ALA A 94 -5.78 -2.36 -14.63
C ALA A 94 -5.40 -3.08 -13.32
N GLY A 95 -4.12 -3.38 -13.12
CA GLY A 95 -3.61 -3.91 -11.85
C GLY A 95 -3.80 -2.95 -10.67
N VAL A 96 -3.56 -1.64 -10.88
CA VAL A 96 -3.79 -0.61 -9.85
C VAL A 96 -5.28 -0.52 -9.53
N VAL A 97 -6.15 -0.43 -10.54
CA VAL A 97 -7.61 -0.39 -10.36
C VAL A 97 -8.11 -1.62 -9.63
N TRP A 98 -7.59 -2.81 -9.98
CA TRP A 98 -7.92 -4.07 -9.31
C TRP A 98 -7.58 -4.02 -7.81
N ALA A 99 -6.34 -3.65 -7.47
CA ALA A 99 -5.92 -3.56 -6.06
C ALA A 99 -6.80 -2.58 -5.26
N TYR A 100 -7.04 -1.38 -5.80
CA TYR A 100 -7.88 -0.38 -5.13
C TYR A 100 -9.35 -0.81 -5.00
N ALA A 101 -9.90 -1.52 -5.98
CA ALA A 101 -11.28 -2.02 -5.90
C ALA A 101 -11.46 -2.96 -4.70
N PHE A 102 -10.55 -3.93 -4.52
CA PHE A 102 -10.59 -4.84 -3.38
C PHE A 102 -10.33 -4.13 -2.05
N ALA A 103 -9.35 -3.22 -2.00
CA ALA A 103 -9.05 -2.44 -0.81
C ALA A 103 -10.25 -1.57 -0.37
N TRP A 104 -10.93 -0.89 -1.29
CA TRP A 104 -12.09 -0.07 -0.96
C TRP A 104 -13.29 -0.89 -0.50
N ILE A 105 -13.54 -2.06 -1.10
CA ILE A 105 -14.58 -2.98 -0.61
C ILE A 105 -14.26 -3.38 0.83
N ALA A 106 -13.00 -3.72 1.13
CA ALA A 106 -12.56 -4.09 2.46
C ALA A 106 -12.78 -2.96 3.48
N HIS A 107 -12.25 -1.77 3.20
CA HIS A 107 -12.38 -0.62 4.10
C HIS A 107 -13.84 -0.17 4.30
N PHE A 108 -14.62 -0.04 3.23
CA PHE A 108 -15.95 0.57 3.34
C PHE A 108 -17.06 -0.43 3.72
N LYS A 109 -16.92 -1.72 3.37
CA LYS A 109 -17.96 -2.72 3.65
C LYS A 109 -17.65 -3.63 4.84
N ILE A 110 -16.38 -3.82 5.17
CA ILE A 110 -15.97 -4.70 6.28
C ILE A 110 -15.60 -3.84 7.49
N GLU A 111 -14.59 -2.98 7.35
CA GLU A 111 -14.07 -2.19 8.47
C GLU A 111 -14.90 -0.93 8.78
N HIS A 112 -15.70 -0.48 7.80
CA HIS A 112 -16.48 0.75 7.88
C HIS A 112 -15.64 1.99 8.24
N ASN A 113 -14.41 2.05 7.72
CA ASN A 113 -13.47 3.13 7.97
C ASN A 113 -13.08 3.88 6.68
N LYS A 114 -12.36 4.99 6.83
CA LYS A 114 -11.78 5.73 5.70
C LYS A 114 -10.31 5.30 5.56
N PRO A 115 -9.89 4.77 4.40
CA PRO A 115 -8.52 4.34 4.19
C PRO A 115 -7.48 5.43 4.49
N ALA A 116 -6.40 5.08 5.20
CA ALA A 116 -5.25 5.96 5.39
C ALA A 116 -4.63 6.49 4.08
N THR A 117 -4.87 5.84 2.95
CA THR A 117 -4.35 6.21 1.62
C THR A 117 -4.67 7.67 1.24
N PHE A 118 -5.77 8.23 1.77
CA PHE A 118 -6.14 9.63 1.52
C PHE A 118 -5.24 10.63 2.24
N ILE A 119 -4.50 10.20 3.26
CA ILE A 119 -3.61 11.03 4.09
C ILE A 119 -2.13 10.64 3.88
N TYR A 120 -1.88 9.34 3.74
CA TYR A 120 -0.58 8.68 3.63
C TYR A 120 -0.55 7.70 2.43
N PRO A 121 -0.68 8.17 1.18
CA PRO A 121 -0.78 7.31 0.01
C PRO A 121 0.37 6.30 -0.15
N LEU A 122 1.64 6.74 -0.08
CA LEU A 122 2.77 5.82 -0.26
C LEU A 122 2.96 4.90 0.93
N TRP A 123 2.77 5.39 2.17
CA TRP A 123 2.86 4.49 3.32
C TRP A 123 1.72 3.49 3.38
N SER A 124 0.54 3.81 2.88
CA SER A 124 -0.54 2.83 2.73
C SER A 124 -0.17 1.75 1.71
N LEU A 125 0.39 2.14 0.56
CA LEU A 125 0.89 1.18 -0.44
C LEU A 125 2.00 0.28 0.14
N LEU A 126 2.96 0.86 0.87
CA LEU A 126 3.99 0.09 1.57
C LEU A 126 3.40 -0.80 2.67
N GLY A 127 2.34 -0.34 3.34
CA GLY A 127 1.56 -1.10 4.30
C GLY A 127 0.93 -2.34 3.67
N ASP A 128 0.32 -2.20 2.49
CA ASP A 128 -0.24 -3.30 1.71
C ASP A 128 0.83 -4.34 1.37
N PHE A 129 2.01 -3.91 0.87
CA PHE A 129 3.10 -4.83 0.54
C PHE A 129 3.66 -5.54 1.78
N LYS A 130 3.82 -4.82 2.89
CA LYS A 130 4.31 -5.38 4.15
C LYS A 130 3.30 -6.38 4.73
N MET A 131 2.02 -6.04 4.76
CA MET A 131 0.95 -6.94 5.21
C MET A 131 0.83 -8.16 4.30
N TRP A 132 0.87 -7.99 2.98
CA TRP A 132 0.84 -9.08 2.01
C TRP A 132 2.01 -10.05 2.22
N SER A 133 3.23 -9.57 2.43
CA SER A 133 4.40 -10.44 2.68
C SER A 133 4.30 -11.21 4.00
N MET A 134 3.73 -10.60 5.05
CA MET A 134 3.42 -11.29 6.30
C MET A 134 2.39 -12.39 6.10
N MET A 135 1.35 -12.12 5.30
CA MET A 135 0.31 -13.10 4.96
C MET A 135 0.86 -14.25 4.11
N VAL A 136 1.72 -13.98 3.12
CA VAL A 136 2.43 -15.05 2.40
C VAL A 136 3.24 -15.93 3.36
N SER A 137 3.79 -15.34 4.42
CA SER A 137 4.54 -16.06 5.46
C SER A 137 3.67 -16.79 6.49
N GLY A 138 2.35 -16.84 6.28
CA GLY A 138 1.40 -17.53 7.16
C GLY A 138 0.90 -16.73 8.36
N LYS A 139 1.24 -15.44 8.48
CA LYS A 139 0.80 -14.56 9.56
C LYS A 139 -0.47 -13.78 9.19
N LEU A 140 -1.14 -13.19 10.18
CA LEU A 140 -2.26 -12.26 9.99
C LEU A 140 -3.51 -12.83 9.31
N TRP A 141 -3.61 -14.14 9.06
CA TRP A 141 -4.80 -14.74 8.43
C TRP A 141 -6.02 -14.81 9.33
N THR A 142 -5.83 -14.70 10.65
CA THR A 142 -6.89 -14.81 11.64
C THR A 142 -6.64 -13.83 12.78
N GLY A 143 -7.60 -13.69 13.69
CA GLY A 143 -7.44 -12.87 14.89
C GLY A 143 -7.15 -11.39 14.63
N ASP A 144 -6.67 -10.75 15.69
CA ASP A 144 -6.31 -9.34 15.72
C ASP A 144 -4.82 -9.16 15.40
N PRO A 145 -4.45 -8.46 14.31
CA PRO A 145 -3.07 -8.34 13.87
C PRO A 145 -2.21 -7.53 14.85
N ILE A 146 -2.83 -6.65 15.65
CA ILE A 146 -2.13 -5.86 16.67
C ILE A 146 -1.69 -6.75 17.83
N GLN A 147 -2.54 -7.69 18.23
CA GLN A 147 -2.22 -8.66 19.29
C GLN A 147 -1.23 -9.71 18.79
N GLU A 148 -1.42 -10.25 17.59
CA GLU A 148 -0.53 -11.25 17.00
C GLU A 148 0.92 -10.75 16.88
N LEU A 149 1.10 -9.46 16.60
CA LEU A 149 2.41 -8.84 16.44
C LEU A 149 2.89 -8.06 17.68
N GLU A 150 2.15 -8.12 18.79
CA GLU A 150 2.46 -7.39 20.03
C GLU A 150 2.73 -5.89 19.81
N LEU A 151 1.94 -5.26 18.94
CA LEU A 151 2.11 -3.85 18.57
C LEU A 151 1.31 -2.92 19.47
N SER A 152 1.84 -1.73 19.70
CA SER A 152 1.09 -0.61 20.28
C SER A 152 0.65 0.36 19.18
N VAL A 153 -0.63 0.72 19.16
CA VAL A 153 -1.15 1.74 18.23
C VAL A 153 -0.91 3.12 18.84
N SER A 154 -0.08 3.93 18.18
CA SER A 154 0.18 5.32 18.58
C SER A 154 -0.63 6.31 17.75
N ALA A 155 -0.98 7.44 18.34
CA ALA A 155 -1.45 8.61 17.59
C ALA A 155 -0.26 9.28 16.89
N PRO A 156 -0.48 10.02 15.79
CA PRO A 156 0.59 10.81 15.17
C PRO A 156 1.11 11.87 16.15
N ASP A 157 2.42 12.09 16.14
CA ASP A 157 3.08 13.08 17.01
C ASP A 157 2.53 14.49 16.74
N ALA A 158 2.16 15.19 17.81
CA ALA A 158 1.59 16.54 17.78
C ALA A 158 2.65 17.63 17.58
#